data_AF-A0A7W1SAR2-F1
#
_entry.id   AF-A0A7W1SAR2-F1
#
_cell.length_a   1.000
_cell.length_b   1.000
_cell.length_c   1.000
_cell.angle_alpha   90.00
_cell.angle_beta   90.00
_cell.angle_gamma   90.00
#
_symmetry.space_group_name_H-M   'P 1'
#
loop_
_entity.id
_entity.type
_entity.pdbx_description
1 polymer ?
#
loop_
_entity_poly.entity_id
_entity_poly.type
_entity_poly.pdbx_seq_one_letter_code
_entity_poly.pdbx_strand_id
1 'polypeptide(L)'
;MPGAPSGQFNSGILVPNSNPFVGKPGVDEIYAYGFRNPFRFSFDPATDKLIVGDVGQNHVEEIDVVQAGKNYGWNKKEGSFLFHPANGSISPNPASNPALINPIAEYGHEDGTAVLGGFVYRGTALPAVVGKYLFAELSQDFSAPGGRLFFLDSLARNPVREFQLGNDDRELGLFIKGIGEDTEGEIYVLADSGIGPSATGGRVLKLVAAPPSPALLNLSTRLNVGTGENVLIGGFIVVGSTGKPGLLRGIGPSLSADGASIPGRITDPLLDLHDGSGGMIASNDDWVNSSDKQKIINTGVQPSDNKESALLRTLSPGAYTAVLRSANASNGVGLIERTNRAILAGKRRKHLYPRVCADRR
;
A
#
# COMPACT_ATOMS: atom_id res chain seq x y z
N MET A 1 11.43 -35.24 -28.28
CA MET A 1 10.57 -36.30 -27.71
C MET A 1 9.91 -37.04 -28.87
N PRO A 2 9.84 -38.37 -28.87
CA PRO A 2 9.19 -39.14 -29.91
C PRO A 2 7.67 -39.14 -29.71
N GLY A 3 6.94 -38.91 -30.81
CA GLY A 3 5.53 -39.24 -31.06
C GLY A 3 4.51 -39.03 -29.93
N ALA A 4 3.83 -37.88 -29.92
CA ALA A 4 2.51 -37.82 -29.29
C ALA A 4 1.50 -38.59 -30.19
N PRO A 5 0.61 -39.43 -29.63
CA PRO A 5 -0.37 -40.16 -30.42
C PRO A 5 -1.38 -39.18 -31.03
N SER A 6 -1.65 -39.34 -32.32
CA SER A 6 -2.78 -38.70 -33.01
C SER A 6 -4.09 -39.31 -32.50
N GLY A 7 -4.55 -38.81 -31.36
CA GLY A 7 -5.87 -39.09 -30.82
C GLY A 7 -6.89 -38.16 -31.48
N GLN A 8 -7.77 -38.71 -32.30
CA GLN A 8 -9.04 -38.05 -32.62
C GLN A 8 -9.81 -37.85 -31.31
N PHE A 9 -9.83 -36.63 -30.78
CA PHE A 9 -10.66 -36.28 -29.64
C PHE A 9 -11.90 -35.51 -30.13
N ASN A 10 -13.05 -36.19 -30.04
CA ASN A 10 -14.43 -35.70 -30.10
C ASN A 10 -14.85 -34.76 -31.25
N SER A 11 -15.74 -35.29 -32.11
CA SER A 11 -16.47 -34.67 -33.22
C SER A 11 -17.44 -33.52 -32.86
N GLY A 12 -17.11 -32.69 -31.88
CA GLY A 12 -17.92 -31.54 -31.45
C GLY A 12 -17.13 -30.28 -31.07
N ILE A 13 -15.79 -30.34 -30.98
CA ILE A 13 -14.95 -29.14 -30.77
C ILE A 13 -14.41 -28.72 -32.14
N LEU A 14 -14.87 -27.57 -32.64
CA LEU A 14 -14.30 -26.97 -33.83
C LEU A 14 -13.03 -26.20 -33.43
N VAL A 15 -11.86 -26.69 -33.85
CA VAL A 15 -10.61 -25.94 -33.75
C VAL A 15 -10.67 -24.79 -34.76
N PRO A 16 -10.53 -23.52 -34.34
CA PRO A 16 -10.49 -22.41 -35.29
C PRO A 16 -9.34 -22.59 -36.27
N ASN A 17 -9.59 -22.45 -37.58
CA ASN A 17 -8.52 -22.51 -38.60
C ASN A 17 -7.42 -21.46 -38.38
N SER A 18 -7.71 -20.41 -37.61
CA SER A 18 -6.76 -19.37 -37.22
C SER A 18 -5.87 -19.76 -36.03
N ASN A 19 -6.07 -20.94 -35.42
CA ASN A 19 -5.24 -21.37 -34.29
C ASN A 19 -3.80 -21.61 -34.77
N PRO A 20 -2.77 -21.19 -34.01
CA PRO A 20 -1.42 -21.01 -34.54
C PRO A 20 -0.69 -22.32 -34.84
N PHE A 21 -1.21 -23.46 -34.40
CA PHE A 21 -0.62 -24.78 -34.61
C PHE A 21 -1.43 -25.70 -35.52
N VAL A 22 -2.57 -25.24 -36.06
CA VAL A 22 -3.37 -26.03 -37.02
C VAL A 22 -2.52 -26.46 -38.21
N GLY A 23 -2.52 -27.76 -38.49
CA GLY A 23 -1.80 -28.36 -39.62
C GLY A 23 -0.27 -28.40 -39.44
N LYS A 24 0.23 -28.11 -38.24
CA LYS A 24 1.66 -28.27 -37.89
C LYS A 24 1.86 -29.57 -37.12
N PRO A 25 3.08 -30.14 -37.09
CA PRO A 25 3.36 -31.28 -36.24
C PRO A 25 3.06 -30.96 -34.77
N GLY A 26 2.14 -31.70 -34.15
CA GLY A 26 1.69 -31.46 -32.79
C GLY A 26 0.19 -31.59 -32.63
N VAL A 27 -0.36 -30.80 -31.71
CA VAL A 27 -1.79 -30.76 -31.34
C VAL A 27 -2.35 -29.41 -31.80
N ASP A 28 -3.40 -29.44 -32.62
CA ASP A 28 -3.95 -28.27 -33.31
C ASP A 28 -4.62 -27.27 -32.35
N GLU A 29 -5.04 -27.73 -31.17
CA GLU A 29 -5.75 -26.99 -30.12
C GLU A 29 -4.86 -26.02 -29.34
N ILE A 30 -3.54 -26.18 -29.39
CA ILE A 30 -2.61 -25.32 -28.65
C ILE A 30 -2.77 -23.87 -29.13
N TYR A 31 -2.95 -22.93 -28.19
CA TYR A 31 -2.95 -21.49 -28.49
C TYR A 31 -1.59 -20.85 -28.18
N ALA A 32 -1.03 -21.17 -27.01
CA ALA A 32 0.30 -20.77 -26.55
C ALA A 32 0.86 -21.87 -25.63
N TYR A 33 2.16 -21.84 -25.35
CA TYR A 33 2.83 -22.91 -24.58
C TYR A 33 4.02 -22.39 -23.78
N GLY A 34 4.62 -23.25 -22.95
CA GLY A 34 5.78 -22.89 -22.13
C GLY A 34 5.44 -22.20 -20.82
N PHE A 35 4.25 -22.45 -20.28
CA PHE A 35 3.85 -22.11 -18.91
C PHE A 35 4.17 -23.28 -17.97
N ARG A 36 4.31 -23.01 -16.67
CA ARG A 36 4.65 -24.04 -15.67
C ARG A 36 3.41 -24.57 -14.93
N ASN A 37 2.67 -23.67 -14.30
CA ASN A 37 1.46 -23.94 -13.54
C ASN A 37 0.51 -22.73 -13.63
N PRO A 38 -0.09 -22.48 -14.81
CA PRO A 38 -0.99 -21.35 -15.01
C PRO A 38 -2.24 -21.50 -14.14
N PHE A 39 -2.53 -20.46 -13.37
CA PHE A 39 -3.69 -20.37 -12.50
C PHE A 39 -4.83 -19.59 -13.20
N ARG A 40 -5.41 -18.57 -12.58
CA ARG A 40 -6.47 -17.79 -13.24
C ARG A 40 -5.90 -17.06 -14.45
N PHE A 41 -6.68 -17.09 -15.52
CA PHE A 41 -6.56 -16.15 -16.62
C PHE A 41 -7.83 -15.32 -16.76
N SER A 42 -7.72 -14.17 -17.42
CA SER A 42 -8.82 -13.28 -17.76
C SER A 42 -8.59 -12.63 -19.12
N PHE A 43 -9.68 -12.21 -19.74
CA PHE A 43 -9.64 -11.35 -20.92
C PHE A 43 -10.00 -9.94 -20.51
N ASP A 44 -9.21 -8.96 -20.92
CA ASP A 44 -9.60 -7.56 -20.79
C ASP A 44 -10.58 -7.19 -21.93
N PRO A 45 -11.87 -6.95 -21.64
CA PRO A 45 -12.89 -6.74 -22.68
C PRO A 45 -12.68 -5.48 -23.51
N ALA A 46 -11.83 -4.55 -23.06
CA ALA A 46 -11.52 -3.34 -23.80
C ALA A 46 -10.35 -3.50 -24.79
N THR A 47 -9.49 -4.52 -24.61
CA THR A 47 -8.28 -4.69 -25.43
C THR A 47 -8.13 -6.09 -26.01
N ASP A 48 -9.03 -7.02 -25.68
CA ASP A 48 -8.99 -8.45 -26.03
C ASP A 48 -7.69 -9.16 -25.63
N LYS A 49 -6.96 -8.59 -24.66
CA LYS A 49 -5.75 -9.21 -24.13
C LYS A 49 -6.11 -10.31 -23.16
N LEU A 50 -5.55 -11.49 -23.37
CA LEU A 50 -5.53 -12.60 -22.43
C LEU A 50 -4.37 -12.40 -21.45
N ILE A 51 -4.65 -12.39 -20.15
CA ILE A 51 -3.65 -12.27 -19.08
C ILE A 51 -3.75 -13.49 -18.17
N VAL A 52 -2.61 -14.05 -17.74
CA VAL A 52 -2.55 -15.23 -16.88
C VAL A 52 -1.54 -15.03 -15.76
N GLY A 53 -1.83 -15.56 -14.57
CA GLY A 53 -0.80 -15.79 -13.54
C GLY A 53 -0.22 -17.19 -13.68
N ASP A 54 1.11 -17.31 -13.64
CA ASP A 54 1.82 -18.58 -13.75
C ASP A 54 2.73 -18.79 -12.53
N VAL A 55 2.47 -19.86 -11.79
CA VAL A 55 3.16 -20.14 -10.52
C VAL A 55 4.48 -20.84 -10.80
N GLY A 56 5.59 -20.23 -10.39
CA GLY A 56 6.95 -20.77 -10.49
C GLY A 56 7.14 -22.11 -9.79
N GLN A 57 8.27 -22.76 -10.07
CA GLN A 57 8.59 -24.00 -9.38
C GLN A 57 9.16 -23.74 -8.00
N ASN A 58 10.15 -22.87 -7.90
CA ASN A 58 10.95 -22.69 -6.69
C ASN A 58 11.24 -21.23 -6.35
N HIS A 59 11.22 -20.32 -7.32
CA HIS A 59 11.80 -19.00 -7.13
C HIS A 59 10.93 -17.83 -7.59
N VAL A 60 10.15 -17.95 -8.69
CA VAL A 60 9.57 -16.77 -9.34
C VAL A 60 8.10 -16.97 -9.69
N GLU A 61 7.27 -16.05 -9.24
CA GLU A 61 5.87 -15.91 -9.65
C GLU A 61 5.77 -14.99 -10.87
N GLU A 62 4.87 -15.29 -11.81
CA GLU A 62 4.79 -14.61 -13.11
C GLU A 62 3.38 -14.10 -13.46
N ILE A 63 3.31 -12.94 -14.11
CA ILE A 63 2.12 -12.46 -14.84
C ILE A 63 2.48 -12.30 -16.32
N ASP A 64 1.69 -12.92 -17.18
CA ASP A 64 1.90 -12.94 -18.62
C ASP A 64 0.74 -12.36 -19.41
N VAL A 65 1.04 -11.60 -20.47
CA VAL A 65 0.07 -11.30 -21.54
C VAL A 65 0.25 -12.35 -22.62
N VAL A 66 -0.77 -13.20 -22.79
CA VAL A 66 -0.74 -14.38 -23.65
C VAL A 66 -0.94 -13.98 -25.11
N GLN A 67 -0.04 -14.45 -25.99
CA GLN A 67 -0.07 -14.20 -27.42
C GLN A 67 -0.10 -15.52 -28.19
N ALA A 68 -0.88 -15.55 -29.27
CA ALA A 68 -1.01 -16.72 -30.15
C ALA A 68 0.37 -17.21 -30.66
N GLY A 69 0.62 -18.51 -30.47
CA GLY A 69 1.78 -19.22 -30.98
C GLY A 69 3.07 -18.98 -30.20
N LYS A 70 3.03 -18.21 -29.11
CA LYS A 70 4.23 -17.86 -28.34
C LYS A 70 4.59 -18.90 -27.28
N ASN A 71 5.88 -18.91 -26.95
CA ASN A 71 6.50 -19.78 -25.97
C ASN A 71 6.96 -18.98 -24.75
N TYR A 72 6.44 -19.27 -23.57
CA TYR A 72 6.75 -18.58 -22.31
C TYR A 72 7.98 -19.14 -21.58
N GLY A 73 8.57 -20.20 -22.14
CA GLY A 73 9.94 -20.61 -21.85
C GLY A 73 10.11 -21.72 -20.83
N TRP A 74 9.08 -22.08 -20.07
CA TRP A 74 9.14 -23.25 -19.19
C TRP A 74 9.41 -24.54 -20.00
N ASN A 75 10.33 -25.43 -19.60
CA ASN A 75 11.13 -25.43 -18.37
C ASN A 75 12.60 -24.97 -18.56
N LYS A 76 12.88 -24.17 -19.58
CA LYS A 76 14.21 -23.55 -19.76
C LYS A 76 14.37 -22.27 -18.95
N LYS A 77 13.24 -21.61 -18.64
CA LYS A 77 13.18 -20.37 -17.88
C LYS A 77 12.18 -20.49 -16.73
N GLU A 78 12.45 -19.73 -15.69
CA GLU A 78 11.54 -19.39 -14.58
C GLU A 78 11.68 -17.87 -14.41
N GLY A 79 10.61 -17.15 -14.76
CA GLY A 79 10.62 -15.72 -15.05
C GLY A 79 11.61 -15.35 -16.16
N SER A 80 12.38 -14.31 -15.94
CA SER A 80 13.45 -13.87 -16.84
C SER A 80 14.78 -14.63 -16.67
N PHE A 81 14.85 -15.59 -15.75
CA PHE A 81 16.06 -16.35 -15.44
C PHE A 81 16.14 -17.67 -16.20
N LEU A 82 17.36 -18.23 -16.35
CA LEU A 82 17.55 -19.61 -16.79
C LEU A 82 17.22 -20.55 -15.64
N PHE A 83 16.47 -21.62 -15.92
CA PHE A 83 16.09 -22.64 -14.94
C PHE A 83 16.87 -23.94 -15.13
N HIS A 84 17.35 -24.52 -14.04
CA HIS A 84 18.12 -25.77 -14.02
C HIS A 84 17.23 -26.92 -13.52
N PRO A 85 16.62 -27.75 -14.40
CA PRO A 85 15.60 -28.71 -13.98
C PRO A 85 16.11 -29.84 -13.07
N ALA A 86 17.43 -30.09 -13.05
CA ALA A 86 18.01 -31.16 -12.23
C ALA A 86 18.08 -30.82 -10.74
N ASN A 87 18.28 -29.53 -10.39
CA ASN A 87 18.43 -29.08 -9.01
C ASN A 87 17.44 -27.95 -8.64
N GLY A 88 16.67 -27.46 -9.63
CA GLY A 88 15.65 -26.46 -9.46
C GLY A 88 16.16 -25.04 -9.21
N SER A 89 17.45 -24.76 -9.44
CA SER A 89 18.01 -23.42 -9.25
C SER A 89 17.79 -22.52 -10.46
N ILE A 90 17.87 -21.21 -10.24
CA ILE A 90 17.88 -20.20 -11.30
C ILE A 90 19.24 -19.51 -11.43
N SER A 91 19.54 -18.99 -12.63
CA SER A 91 20.75 -18.19 -12.89
C SER A 91 20.47 -17.05 -13.89
N PRO A 92 21.30 -15.99 -13.90
CA PRO A 92 21.14 -14.89 -14.86
C PRO A 92 21.08 -15.38 -16.32
N ASN A 93 20.26 -14.72 -17.14
CA ASN A 93 20.08 -15.03 -18.56
C ASN A 93 20.62 -13.88 -19.44
N PRO A 94 21.94 -13.71 -19.57
CA PRO A 94 22.54 -12.57 -20.28
C PRO A 94 22.27 -12.58 -21.79
N ALA A 95 21.93 -13.73 -22.36
CA ALA A 95 21.63 -13.91 -23.78
C ALA A 95 20.20 -14.44 -23.96
N SER A 96 19.22 -13.66 -23.50
CA SER A 96 17.81 -14.04 -23.57
C SER A 96 17.41 -14.38 -25.01
N ASN A 97 16.95 -15.62 -25.23
CA ASN A 97 16.44 -16.05 -26.51
C ASN A 97 15.15 -15.26 -26.84
N PRO A 98 15.11 -14.44 -27.90
CA PRO A 98 13.94 -13.63 -28.22
C PRO A 98 12.70 -14.45 -28.64
N ALA A 99 12.87 -15.75 -28.92
CA ALA A 99 11.74 -16.66 -29.16
C ALA A 99 11.03 -17.10 -27.87
N LEU A 100 11.63 -16.85 -26.70
CA LEU A 100 11.03 -17.11 -25.39
C LEU A 100 10.55 -15.78 -24.80
N ILE A 101 9.27 -15.71 -24.49
CA ILE A 101 8.64 -14.52 -23.95
C ILE A 101 9.01 -14.42 -22.46
N ASN A 102 9.19 -13.18 -21.99
CA ASN A 102 9.35 -12.89 -20.56
C ASN A 102 8.01 -12.40 -20.02
N PRO A 103 7.74 -12.63 -18.74
CA PRO A 103 6.54 -12.11 -18.10
C PRO A 103 6.54 -10.58 -18.06
N ILE A 104 5.34 -10.00 -18.02
CA ILE A 104 5.16 -8.55 -17.88
C ILE A 104 5.36 -8.11 -16.42
N ALA A 105 5.25 -9.03 -15.47
CA ALA A 105 5.65 -8.83 -14.09
C ALA A 105 6.15 -10.14 -13.49
N GLU A 106 7.15 -10.05 -12.64
CA GLU A 106 7.74 -11.19 -11.93
C GLU A 106 8.15 -10.75 -10.51
N TYR A 107 8.05 -11.65 -9.54
CA TYR A 107 8.50 -11.43 -8.16
C TYR A 107 8.92 -12.74 -7.50
N GLY A 108 9.76 -12.64 -6.46
CA GLY A 108 10.36 -13.81 -5.84
C GLY A 108 9.44 -14.52 -4.85
N HIS A 109 9.69 -15.80 -4.58
CA HIS A 109 8.94 -16.58 -3.59
C HIS A 109 9.12 -16.07 -2.13
N GLU A 110 10.07 -15.17 -1.89
CA GLU A 110 10.16 -14.41 -0.63
C GLU A 110 8.98 -13.43 -0.43
N ASP A 111 8.31 -13.04 -1.52
CA ASP A 111 7.20 -12.11 -1.55
C ASP A 111 5.83 -12.81 -1.75
N GLY A 112 5.80 -14.09 -2.14
CA GLY A 112 4.58 -14.86 -2.38
C GLY A 112 4.83 -16.36 -2.61
N THR A 113 3.79 -17.17 -2.64
CA THR A 113 3.91 -18.64 -2.79
C THR A 113 3.12 -19.23 -3.94
N ALA A 114 2.09 -18.52 -4.41
CA ALA A 114 1.30 -18.88 -5.57
C ALA A 114 0.53 -17.66 -6.07
N VAL A 115 1.01 -17.07 -7.17
CA VAL A 115 0.25 -16.04 -7.88
C VAL A 115 -1.03 -16.64 -8.43
N LEU A 116 -2.16 -16.00 -8.13
CA LEU A 116 -3.46 -16.52 -8.52
C LEU A 116 -3.92 -15.99 -9.87
N GLY A 117 -3.33 -14.90 -10.36
CA GLY A 117 -3.83 -14.12 -11.49
C GLY A 117 -4.83 -13.05 -11.06
N GLY A 118 -5.54 -12.46 -12.04
CA GLY A 118 -6.25 -11.20 -11.83
C GLY A 118 -7.08 -10.72 -12.99
N PHE A 119 -7.45 -9.43 -12.96
CA PHE A 119 -8.27 -8.74 -13.95
C PHE A 119 -7.77 -7.33 -14.20
N VAL A 120 -7.99 -6.79 -15.39
CA VAL A 120 -7.88 -5.34 -15.61
C VAL A 120 -9.11 -4.68 -15.00
N TYR A 121 -8.93 -3.76 -14.04
CA TYR A 121 -10.06 -3.15 -13.34
C TYR A 121 -10.86 -2.21 -14.25
N ARG A 122 -12.13 -2.53 -14.46
CA ARG A 122 -13.08 -1.76 -15.28
C ARG A 122 -14.25 -1.16 -14.48
N GLY A 123 -14.31 -1.43 -13.18
CA GLY A 123 -15.31 -0.87 -12.28
C GLY A 123 -15.13 0.61 -11.97
N THR A 124 -16.00 1.12 -11.10
CA THR A 124 -16.08 2.55 -10.74
C THR A 124 -15.85 2.81 -9.25
N ALA A 125 -15.93 1.79 -8.38
CA ALA A 125 -15.71 1.94 -6.94
C ALA A 125 -14.26 2.32 -6.58
N LEU A 126 -13.29 2.05 -7.46
CA LEU A 126 -11.87 2.38 -7.28
C LEU A 126 -11.32 3.23 -8.46
N PRO A 127 -11.69 4.52 -8.57
CA PRO A 127 -11.29 5.35 -9.71
C PRO A 127 -9.76 5.42 -9.93
N ALA A 128 -8.97 5.32 -8.85
CA ALA A 128 -7.52 5.42 -8.90
C ALA A 128 -6.80 4.23 -9.59
N VAL A 129 -7.51 3.14 -9.86
CA VAL A 129 -6.93 1.92 -10.46
C VAL A 129 -7.67 1.45 -11.71
N VAL A 130 -8.55 2.27 -12.27
CA VAL A 130 -9.20 1.98 -13.57
C VAL A 130 -8.13 1.76 -14.65
N GLY A 131 -8.25 0.65 -15.38
CA GLY A 131 -7.31 0.23 -16.43
C GLY A 131 -6.02 -0.42 -15.93
N LYS A 132 -5.82 -0.55 -14.61
CA LYS A 132 -4.70 -1.28 -14.02
C LYS A 132 -5.03 -2.76 -13.90
N TYR A 133 -4.02 -3.62 -13.95
CA TYR A 133 -4.20 -5.05 -13.73
C TYR A 133 -4.07 -5.35 -12.24
N LEU A 134 -5.16 -5.80 -11.61
CA LEU A 134 -5.23 -6.15 -10.19
C LEU A 134 -5.16 -7.66 -10.06
N PHE A 135 -4.25 -8.15 -9.22
CA PHE A 135 -4.04 -9.59 -9.05
C PHE A 135 -3.78 -9.95 -7.59
N ALA A 136 -3.96 -11.23 -7.29
CA ALA A 136 -3.88 -11.74 -5.93
C ALA A 136 -2.80 -12.79 -5.78
N GLU A 137 -2.27 -12.86 -4.56
CA GLU A 137 -1.31 -13.84 -4.09
C GLU A 137 -1.95 -14.64 -2.96
N LEU A 138 -1.81 -15.97 -3.00
CA LEU A 138 -2.38 -16.88 -2.01
C LEU A 138 -2.00 -16.48 -0.59
N SER A 139 -0.69 -16.34 -0.36
CA SER A 139 -0.07 -15.95 0.91
C SER A 139 1.45 -15.77 0.72
N GLN A 140 2.10 -15.09 1.66
CA GLN A 140 3.57 -15.06 1.70
C GLN A 140 4.18 -16.43 2.09
N ASP A 141 3.45 -17.26 2.82
CA ASP A 141 3.86 -18.63 3.15
C ASP A 141 2.65 -19.57 3.26
N PHE A 142 2.87 -20.88 3.10
CA PHE A 142 1.80 -21.89 3.16
C PHE A 142 1.34 -22.23 4.59
N SER A 143 2.05 -21.78 5.62
CA SER A 143 1.79 -22.11 7.03
C SER A 143 0.88 -21.11 7.73
N ALA A 144 0.86 -19.85 7.28
CA ALA A 144 0.12 -18.76 7.87
C ALA A 144 -0.74 -18.01 6.84
N PRO A 145 -1.97 -17.60 7.20
CA PRO A 145 -2.82 -16.82 6.31
C PRO A 145 -2.29 -15.38 6.18
N GLY A 146 -1.82 -15.02 4.99
CA GLY A 146 -1.24 -13.71 4.71
C GLY A 146 -1.38 -13.30 3.24
N GLY A 147 -2.54 -13.53 2.64
CA GLY A 147 -2.81 -13.20 1.25
C GLY A 147 -2.64 -11.70 0.92
N ARG A 148 -2.04 -11.42 -0.23
CA ARG A 148 -1.65 -10.07 -0.66
C ARG A 148 -2.37 -9.69 -1.95
N LEU A 149 -2.57 -8.39 -2.14
CA LEU A 149 -3.18 -7.83 -3.34
C LEU A 149 -2.19 -6.88 -4.01
N PHE A 150 -2.02 -7.08 -5.31
CA PHE A 150 -1.07 -6.32 -6.12
C PHE A 150 -1.76 -5.67 -7.32
N PHE A 151 -1.08 -4.69 -7.92
CA PHE A 151 -1.47 -4.12 -9.18
C PHE A 151 -0.28 -3.75 -10.08
N LEU A 152 -0.53 -3.73 -11.39
CA LEU A 152 0.36 -3.19 -12.41
C LEU A 152 -0.26 -1.92 -13.02
N ASP A 153 0.55 -0.86 -13.17
CA ASP A 153 0.09 0.40 -13.77
C ASP A 153 -0.31 0.26 -15.25
N SER A 154 0.25 -0.71 -15.97
CA SER A 154 -0.16 -1.08 -17.33
C SER A 154 0.24 -2.53 -17.65
N LEU A 155 -0.29 -3.06 -18.76
CA LEU A 155 0.08 -4.38 -19.30
C LEU A 155 1.38 -4.39 -20.13
N ALA A 156 2.28 -3.45 -19.85
CA ALA A 156 3.68 -3.51 -20.28
C ALA A 156 4.54 -4.06 -19.13
N ARG A 157 5.85 -4.22 -19.34
CA ARG A 157 6.73 -4.60 -18.23
C ARG A 157 6.74 -3.50 -17.17
N ASN A 158 6.18 -3.79 -15.99
CA ASN A 158 6.00 -2.82 -14.91
C ASN A 158 6.44 -3.40 -13.57
N PRO A 159 6.87 -2.56 -12.63
CA PRO A 159 7.07 -3.00 -11.26
C PRO A 159 5.75 -3.45 -10.64
N VAL A 160 5.80 -4.56 -9.91
CA VAL A 160 4.71 -5.00 -9.04
C VAL A 160 4.52 -3.99 -7.92
N ARG A 161 3.27 -3.57 -7.68
CA ARG A 161 2.92 -2.68 -6.59
C ARG A 161 1.89 -3.34 -5.71
N GLU A 162 2.01 -3.17 -4.40
CA GLU A 162 1.08 -3.70 -3.42
C GLU A 162 0.01 -2.67 -3.04
N PHE A 163 -1.20 -3.15 -2.80
CA PHE A 163 -2.27 -2.37 -2.19
C PHE A 163 -2.04 -2.21 -0.70
N GLN A 164 -2.37 -1.02 -0.18
CA GLN A 164 -2.49 -0.82 1.26
C GLN A 164 -3.90 -1.20 1.70
N LEU A 165 -4.02 -2.14 2.64
CA LEU A 165 -5.33 -2.52 3.16
C LEU A 165 -5.73 -1.63 4.34
N GLY A 166 -6.86 -0.94 4.22
CA GLY A 166 -7.32 0.01 5.23
C GLY A 166 -6.48 1.27 5.34
N ASN A 167 -6.73 2.03 6.40
CA ASN A 167 -5.99 3.27 6.69
C ASN A 167 -4.71 3.05 7.50
N ASP A 168 -4.59 1.85 8.07
CA ASP A 168 -3.54 1.38 8.94
C ASP A 168 -2.56 0.42 8.25
N ASP A 169 -2.77 0.11 6.96
CA ASP A 169 -1.92 -0.78 6.17
C ASP A 169 -1.83 -2.18 6.79
N ARG A 170 -2.99 -2.73 7.15
CA ARG A 170 -3.10 -4.01 7.87
C ARG A 170 -2.94 -5.20 6.94
N GLU A 171 -2.54 -6.34 7.49
CA GLU A 171 -2.58 -7.61 6.77
C GLU A 171 -4.03 -8.09 6.58
N LEU A 172 -4.27 -8.88 5.53
CA LEU A 172 -5.59 -9.48 5.28
C LEU A 172 -5.94 -10.54 6.34
N GLY A 173 -4.93 -11.29 6.79
CA GLY A 173 -5.09 -12.38 7.76
C GLY A 173 -5.89 -13.57 7.23
N LEU A 174 -5.96 -13.74 5.91
CA LEU A 174 -6.63 -14.85 5.22
C LEU A 174 -5.77 -15.33 4.05
N PHE A 175 -5.87 -16.60 3.70
CA PHE A 175 -5.39 -17.12 2.41
C PHE A 175 -6.36 -16.68 1.32
N ILE A 176 -5.86 -16.05 0.26
CA ILE A 176 -6.69 -15.79 -0.92
C ILE A 176 -6.78 -17.08 -1.74
N LYS A 177 -7.99 -17.51 -2.06
CA LYS A 177 -8.29 -18.71 -2.87
C LYS A 177 -8.60 -18.39 -4.32
N GLY A 178 -8.99 -17.16 -4.58
CA GLY A 178 -9.28 -16.70 -5.91
C GLY A 178 -9.66 -15.23 -5.92
N ILE A 179 -9.75 -14.70 -7.12
CA ILE A 179 -10.18 -13.35 -7.42
C ILE A 179 -11.30 -13.44 -8.46
N GLY A 180 -12.27 -12.55 -8.42
CA GLY A 180 -13.43 -12.55 -9.32
C GLY A 180 -13.83 -11.14 -9.71
N GLU A 181 -14.59 -11.02 -10.79
CA GLU A 181 -15.14 -9.77 -11.31
C GLU A 181 -16.66 -9.94 -11.44
N ASP A 182 -17.44 -8.92 -11.07
CA ASP A 182 -18.87 -8.89 -11.37
C ASP A 182 -19.17 -8.19 -12.71
N THR A 183 -20.44 -8.15 -13.12
CA THR A 183 -20.85 -7.54 -14.38
C THR A 183 -20.64 -6.03 -14.45
N GLU A 184 -20.32 -5.38 -13.33
CA GLU A 184 -20.02 -3.95 -13.25
C GLU A 184 -18.49 -3.69 -13.28
N GLY A 185 -17.66 -4.73 -13.44
CA GLY A 185 -16.21 -4.63 -13.44
C GLY A 185 -15.60 -4.50 -12.04
N GLU A 186 -16.38 -4.78 -11.00
CA GLU A 186 -15.92 -4.69 -9.62
C GLU A 186 -15.28 -5.99 -9.16
N ILE A 187 -14.22 -5.86 -8.35
CA ILE A 187 -13.35 -6.99 -8.01
C ILE A 187 -13.65 -7.54 -6.63
N TYR A 188 -13.65 -8.86 -6.55
CA TYR A 188 -13.90 -9.64 -5.36
C TYR A 188 -12.74 -10.60 -5.12
N VAL A 189 -12.48 -10.89 -3.85
CA VAL A 189 -11.50 -11.86 -3.40
C VAL A 189 -12.23 -12.94 -2.63
N LEU A 190 -12.00 -14.19 -3.03
CA LEU A 190 -12.43 -15.36 -2.28
C LEU A 190 -11.31 -15.71 -1.30
N ALA A 191 -11.59 -15.79 -0.01
CA ALA A 191 -10.55 -16.00 1.00
C ALA A 191 -11.03 -16.91 2.14
N ASP A 192 -10.10 -17.61 2.78
CA ASP A 192 -10.37 -18.45 3.95
C ASP A 192 -9.19 -18.38 4.93
N SER A 193 -9.46 -18.65 6.20
CA SER A 193 -8.46 -18.91 7.24
C SER A 193 -7.65 -20.20 7.01
N GLY A 194 -8.21 -21.21 6.34
CA GLY A 194 -7.52 -22.47 6.06
C GLY A 194 -6.84 -22.49 4.69
N ILE A 195 -5.67 -23.12 4.58
CA ILE A 195 -4.97 -23.27 3.28
C ILE A 195 -5.69 -24.27 2.34
N GLY A 196 -6.16 -25.39 2.88
CA GLY A 196 -6.77 -26.47 2.11
C GLY A 196 -8.24 -26.24 1.74
N PRO A 197 -8.82 -27.09 0.88
CA PRO A 197 -10.19 -26.96 0.40
C PRO A 197 -11.26 -27.36 1.43
N SER A 198 -10.86 -27.84 2.61
CA SER A 198 -11.76 -28.38 3.64
C SER A 198 -12.23 -27.34 4.66
N ALA A 199 -11.70 -26.12 4.61
CA ALA A 199 -12.12 -25.06 5.50
C ALA A 199 -13.56 -24.60 5.14
N THR A 200 -14.35 -24.29 6.18
CA THR A 200 -15.75 -23.85 6.06
C THR A 200 -15.91 -22.35 6.29
N GLY A 201 -14.79 -21.63 6.44
CA GLY A 201 -14.75 -20.22 6.80
C GLY A 201 -14.78 -19.26 5.60
N GLY A 202 -14.96 -19.79 4.39
CA GLY A 202 -14.87 -19.08 3.12
C GLY A 202 -15.63 -17.75 3.12
N ARG A 203 -14.96 -16.71 2.61
CA ARG A 203 -15.48 -15.36 2.51
C ARG A 203 -15.34 -14.85 1.09
N VAL A 204 -16.30 -14.05 0.67
CA VAL A 204 -16.20 -13.23 -0.54
C VAL A 204 -16.10 -11.78 -0.08
N LEU A 205 -15.01 -11.12 -0.47
CA LEU A 205 -14.69 -9.77 -0.04
C LEU A 205 -14.64 -8.85 -1.26
N LYS A 206 -15.44 -7.79 -1.27
CA LYS A 206 -15.38 -6.79 -2.34
C LYS A 206 -14.23 -5.82 -2.07
N LEU A 207 -13.42 -5.53 -3.08
CA LEU A 207 -12.44 -4.44 -3.00
C LEU A 207 -13.17 -3.10 -3.12
N VAL A 208 -13.05 -2.25 -2.12
CA VAL A 208 -13.63 -0.90 -2.09
C VAL A 208 -12.59 0.11 -1.63
N ALA A 209 -12.79 1.39 -1.95
CA ALA A 209 -11.88 2.43 -1.48
C ALA A 209 -11.89 2.48 0.05
N ALA A 210 -10.72 2.60 0.68
CA ALA A 210 -10.68 2.83 2.11
C ALA A 210 -11.39 4.17 2.43
N PRO A 211 -12.27 4.22 3.45
CA PRO A 211 -12.94 5.46 3.80
C PRO A 211 -11.88 6.52 4.16
N PRO A 212 -12.09 7.79 3.79
CA PRO A 212 -11.16 8.85 4.14
C PRO A 212 -10.97 8.84 5.66
N SER A 213 -9.74 8.67 6.15
CA SER A 213 -9.48 8.76 7.58
C SER A 213 -9.70 10.21 8.01
N PRO A 214 -10.67 10.52 8.89
CA PRO A 214 -10.78 11.85 9.47
C PRO A 214 -9.58 12.03 10.41
N ALA A 215 -8.46 12.48 9.86
CA ALA A 215 -7.39 13.01 10.66
C ALA A 215 -7.82 14.40 11.13
N LEU A 216 -7.86 14.64 12.44
CA LEU A 216 -7.80 16.00 12.96
C LEU A 216 -6.51 16.63 12.42
N LEU A 217 -6.64 17.46 11.39
CA LEU A 217 -5.50 18.07 10.72
C LEU A 217 -4.89 19.18 11.59
N ASN A 218 -5.76 19.95 12.26
CA ASN A 218 -5.39 21.02 13.19
C ASN A 218 -6.39 21.10 14.35
N LEU A 219 -5.88 21.37 15.56
CA LEU A 219 -6.66 21.82 16.71
C LEU A 219 -6.01 23.12 17.22
N SER A 220 -6.83 24.14 17.45
CA SER A 220 -6.40 25.47 17.88
C SER A 220 -7.32 25.96 18.98
N THR A 221 -6.74 26.43 20.09
CA THR A 221 -7.47 27.10 21.18
C THR A 221 -6.72 28.37 21.54
N ARG A 222 -7.41 29.51 21.50
CA ARG A 222 -6.90 30.82 21.92
C ARG A 222 -7.59 31.21 23.22
N LEU A 223 -6.81 31.39 24.28
CA LEU A 223 -7.29 31.79 25.60
C LEU A 223 -6.28 32.75 26.24
N ASN A 224 -6.71 33.42 27.31
CA ASN A 224 -5.81 34.23 28.12
C ASN A 224 -4.90 33.31 28.94
N VAL A 225 -3.59 33.47 28.80
CA VAL A 225 -2.55 32.88 29.64
C VAL A 225 -2.30 33.86 30.78
N GLY A 226 -2.54 33.44 32.01
CA GLY A 226 -2.25 34.19 33.22
C GLY A 226 -1.01 33.67 33.96
N THR A 227 -0.76 34.21 35.15
CA THR A 227 0.28 33.74 36.06
C THR A 227 -0.21 32.61 36.99
N GLY A 228 0.73 31.84 37.55
CA GLY A 228 0.44 30.76 38.48
C GLY A 228 -0.25 29.57 37.82
N GLU A 229 -1.42 29.18 38.32
CA GLU A 229 -2.23 28.08 37.76
C GLU A 229 -3.12 28.51 36.58
N ASN A 230 -3.17 29.80 36.26
CA ASN A 230 -4.02 30.33 35.18
C ASN A 230 -3.37 30.10 33.81
N VAL A 231 -3.41 28.88 33.31
CA VAL A 231 -2.73 28.47 32.07
C VAL A 231 -3.70 28.17 30.93
N LEU A 232 -3.20 28.25 29.69
CA LEU A 232 -3.98 27.76 28.55
C LEU A 232 -3.77 26.25 28.42
N ILE A 233 -4.87 25.51 28.41
CA ILE A 233 -4.88 24.05 28.29
C ILE A 233 -5.55 23.64 26.98
N GLY A 234 -4.81 22.90 26.16
CA GLY A 234 -5.31 22.26 24.93
C GLY A 234 -5.28 20.74 25.08
N GLY A 235 -6.45 20.12 25.28
CA GLY A 235 -6.60 18.67 25.34
C GLY A 235 -6.78 18.06 23.95
N PHE A 236 -6.16 16.90 23.69
CA PHE A 236 -6.37 16.15 22.44
C PHE A 236 -6.20 14.64 22.61
N ILE A 237 -6.81 13.88 21.70
CA ILE A 237 -6.69 12.43 21.65
C ILE A 237 -5.91 12.03 20.40
N VAL A 238 -4.99 11.07 20.55
CA VAL A 238 -4.35 10.35 19.46
C VAL A 238 -5.07 9.02 19.29
N VAL A 239 -5.65 8.79 18.12
CA VAL A 239 -6.39 7.57 17.78
C VAL A 239 -5.59 6.67 16.84
N GLY A 240 -5.86 5.36 16.86
CA GLY A 240 -5.19 4.34 16.03
C GLY A 240 -4.48 3.28 16.88
N SER A 241 -3.68 2.44 16.25
CA SER A 241 -2.91 1.35 16.89
C SER A 241 -1.40 1.62 16.97
N THR A 242 -0.89 2.60 16.21
CA THR A 242 0.53 2.94 16.14
C THR A 242 0.80 4.38 16.53
N GLY A 243 2.01 4.65 17.01
CA GLY A 243 2.43 6.00 17.38
C GLY A 243 2.54 6.92 16.17
N LYS A 244 2.05 8.16 16.29
CA LYS A 244 2.01 9.13 15.20
C LYS A 244 2.88 10.35 15.51
N PRO A 245 3.70 10.85 14.57
CA PRO A 245 4.42 12.10 14.78
C PRO A 245 3.43 13.26 14.84
N GLY A 246 3.65 14.17 15.79
CA GLY A 246 2.91 15.41 15.94
C GLY A 246 3.83 16.55 16.33
N LEU A 247 3.60 17.72 15.72
CA LEU A 247 4.22 18.98 16.13
C LEU A 247 3.19 19.77 16.94
N LEU A 248 3.56 20.13 18.16
CA LEU A 248 2.84 21.09 18.98
C LEU A 248 3.61 22.40 19.01
N ARG A 249 2.91 23.53 18.97
CA ARG A 249 3.49 24.88 19.01
C ARG A 249 2.79 25.74 20.03
N GLY A 250 3.58 26.49 20.78
CA GLY A 250 3.13 27.59 21.64
C GLY A 250 3.45 28.91 20.95
N ILE A 251 2.42 29.62 20.47
CA ILE A 251 2.55 30.86 19.70
C ILE A 251 2.14 32.04 20.57
N GLY A 252 2.99 33.07 20.60
CA GLY A 252 2.80 34.27 21.41
C GLY A 252 3.23 35.51 20.64
N PRO A 253 4.54 35.78 20.51
CA PRO A 253 5.06 36.93 19.76
C PRO A 253 4.54 37.07 18.33
N SER A 254 4.37 35.96 17.60
CA SER A 254 3.91 35.96 16.20
C SER A 254 2.39 36.05 16.07
N LEU A 255 1.63 36.12 17.17
CA LEU A 255 0.17 36.23 17.12
C LEU A 255 -0.26 37.50 16.41
N SER A 256 -0.93 37.31 15.28
CA SER A 256 -1.50 38.37 14.47
C SER A 256 -2.91 38.01 13.98
N ALA A 257 -3.70 39.05 13.70
CA ALA A 257 -4.94 38.97 12.93
C ALA A 257 -4.90 40.08 11.87
N ASP A 258 -5.27 39.74 10.63
CA ASP A 258 -5.27 40.66 9.49
C ASP A 258 -3.94 41.42 9.29
N GLY A 259 -2.82 40.74 9.58
CA GLY A 259 -1.46 41.30 9.44
C GLY A 259 -1.02 42.22 10.58
N ALA A 260 -1.85 42.46 11.59
CA ALA A 260 -1.50 43.24 12.78
C ALA A 260 -1.30 42.35 14.00
N SER A 261 -0.29 42.65 14.83
CA SER A 261 -0.03 41.93 16.08
C SER A 261 -1.20 42.07 17.05
N ILE A 262 -1.55 40.98 17.74
CA ILE A 262 -2.60 40.99 18.76
C ILE A 262 -2.12 41.77 19.99
N PRO A 263 -2.88 42.79 20.46
CA PRO A 263 -2.59 43.48 21.70
C PRO A 263 -2.65 42.54 22.90
N GLY A 264 -1.69 42.67 23.83
CA GLY A 264 -1.65 41.86 25.05
C GLY A 264 -1.29 40.40 24.82
N ARG A 265 -0.63 40.03 23.71
CA ARG A 265 -0.06 38.68 23.52
C ARG A 265 1.11 38.41 24.47
N ILE A 266 1.27 37.16 24.90
CA ILE A 266 2.47 36.75 25.65
C ILE A 266 3.72 36.85 24.75
N THR A 267 4.86 37.18 25.35
CA THR A 267 6.10 37.41 24.60
C THR A 267 7.12 36.26 24.72
N ASP A 268 6.91 35.34 25.65
CA ASP A 268 7.85 34.26 25.95
C ASP A 268 7.04 33.00 26.32
N PRO A 269 6.44 32.31 25.33
CA PRO A 269 5.66 31.10 25.55
C PRO A 269 6.54 29.90 25.96
N LEU A 270 6.09 29.21 27.01
CA LEU A 270 6.61 27.92 27.48
C LEU A 270 5.54 26.84 27.28
N LEU A 271 5.88 25.76 26.58
CA LEU A 271 4.94 24.68 26.25
C LEU A 271 5.33 23.38 26.95
N ASP A 272 4.44 22.86 27.79
CA ASP A 272 4.53 21.54 28.40
C ASP A 272 3.54 20.57 27.73
N LEU A 273 3.94 19.30 27.63
CA LEU A 273 3.10 18.21 27.14
C LEU A 273 3.00 17.13 28.21
N HIS A 274 1.77 16.74 28.53
CA HIS A 274 1.44 15.71 29.51
C HIS A 274 0.66 14.56 28.86
N ASP A 275 0.84 13.36 29.38
CA ASP A 275 0.06 12.17 29.01
C ASP A 275 -1.24 12.04 29.81
N GLY A 276 -2.02 10.99 29.54
CA GLY A 276 -3.31 10.73 30.19
C GLY A 276 -3.24 10.41 31.69
N SER A 277 -2.04 10.18 32.24
CA SER A 277 -1.82 10.06 33.70
C SER A 277 -1.52 11.39 34.37
N GLY A 278 -1.35 12.47 33.59
CA GLY A 278 -0.92 13.79 34.05
C GLY A 278 0.60 13.95 34.12
N GLY A 279 1.38 12.90 33.82
CA GLY A 279 2.83 12.95 33.77
C GLY A 279 3.35 13.84 32.63
N MET A 280 4.30 14.72 32.92
CA MET A 280 4.94 15.55 31.90
C MET A 280 5.92 14.70 31.07
N ILE A 281 5.73 14.70 29.75
CA ILE A 281 6.54 13.90 28.81
C ILE A 281 7.46 14.74 27.93
N ALA A 282 7.21 16.05 27.81
CA ALA A 282 8.10 16.97 27.12
C ALA A 282 7.80 18.42 27.53
N SER A 283 8.81 19.28 27.45
CA SER A 283 8.68 20.73 27.64
C SER A 283 9.64 21.47 26.69
N ASN A 284 9.27 22.67 26.25
CA ASN A 284 10.14 23.55 25.49
C ASN A 284 9.86 25.02 25.79
N ASP A 285 10.95 25.75 26.02
CA ASP A 285 11.07 27.21 26.07
C ASP A 285 12.09 27.57 24.99
N ASP A 286 11.72 28.39 24.00
CA ASP A 286 12.49 28.66 22.77
C ASP A 286 12.73 27.44 21.84
N TRP A 287 11.98 27.35 20.74
CA TRP A 287 12.08 26.25 19.77
C TRP A 287 13.46 26.20 19.08
N VAL A 288 14.12 27.35 18.94
CA VAL A 288 15.43 27.45 18.30
C VAL A 288 16.56 26.82 19.09
N ASN A 289 16.35 26.58 20.38
CA ASN A 289 17.30 25.93 21.29
C ASN A 289 17.03 24.41 21.41
N SER A 290 15.94 23.94 20.81
CA SER A 290 15.57 22.51 20.81
C SER A 290 16.58 21.67 20.05
N SER A 291 16.91 20.49 20.59
CA SER A 291 17.69 19.47 19.87
C SER A 291 16.97 18.96 18.60
N ASP A 292 15.65 19.14 18.50
CA ASP A 292 14.85 18.79 17.33
C ASP A 292 14.70 19.94 16.32
N LYS A 293 15.38 21.09 16.50
CA LYS A 293 15.24 22.30 15.66
C LYS A 293 15.21 22.01 14.17
N GLN A 294 16.18 21.26 13.65
CA GLN A 294 16.24 20.98 12.21
C GLN A 294 15.05 20.13 11.73
N LYS A 295 14.57 19.20 12.56
CA LYS A 295 13.39 18.39 12.24
C LYS A 295 12.12 19.24 12.25
N ILE A 296 12.04 20.22 13.16
CA ILE A 296 10.95 21.20 13.23
C ILE A 296 10.94 22.06 11.96
N ILE A 297 12.10 22.59 11.52
CA ILE A 297 12.24 23.32 10.25
C ILE A 297 11.76 22.46 9.06
N ASN A 298 12.14 21.18 9.04
CA ASN A 298 11.76 20.25 7.97
C ASN A 298 10.25 19.98 7.89
N THR A 299 9.43 20.43 8.84
CA THR A 299 7.97 20.37 8.74
C THR A 299 7.39 21.45 7.83
N GLY A 300 8.14 22.54 7.60
CA GLY A 300 7.71 23.74 6.87
C GLY A 300 6.72 24.62 7.65
N VAL A 301 6.51 24.33 8.94
CA VAL A 301 5.58 25.04 9.83
C VAL A 301 6.23 25.29 11.20
N GLN A 302 7.53 25.58 11.23
CA GLN A 302 8.20 26.05 12.44
C GLN A 302 7.59 27.37 12.94
N PRO A 303 7.69 27.68 14.25
CA PRO A 303 7.37 29.02 14.73
C PRO A 303 8.24 30.09 14.06
N SER A 304 7.70 31.30 13.89
CA SER A 304 8.39 32.40 13.20
C SER A 304 9.21 33.27 14.14
N ASP A 305 8.87 33.30 15.43
CA ASP A 305 9.65 33.99 16.44
C ASP A 305 10.55 32.99 17.19
N ASN A 306 11.77 33.38 17.52
CA ASN A 306 12.72 32.53 18.22
C ASN A 306 12.29 32.21 19.66
N LYS A 307 11.46 33.07 20.25
CA LYS A 307 10.89 32.92 21.59
C LYS A 307 9.69 31.98 21.66
N GLU A 308 9.20 31.51 20.52
CA GLU A 308 8.08 30.58 20.49
C GLU A 308 8.48 29.16 20.86
N SER A 309 7.56 28.35 21.37
CA SER A 309 7.86 26.96 21.75
C SER A 309 7.43 25.99 20.66
N ALA A 310 8.17 24.89 20.51
CA ALA A 310 7.76 23.77 19.67
C ALA A 310 8.24 22.40 20.18
N LEU A 311 7.33 21.43 20.16
CA LEU A 311 7.58 20.04 20.54
C LEU A 311 7.23 19.10 19.40
N LEU A 312 8.21 18.38 18.88
CA LEU A 312 8.02 17.33 17.88
C LEU A 312 8.15 15.95 18.54
N ARG A 313 7.05 15.20 18.65
CA ARG A 313 7.02 13.90 19.33
C ARG A 313 6.23 12.87 18.54
N THR A 314 6.66 11.61 18.64
CA THR A 314 5.82 10.46 18.24
C THR A 314 4.95 10.09 19.42
N LEU A 315 3.64 10.26 19.29
CA LEU A 315 2.67 10.05 20.36
C LEU A 315 1.91 8.75 20.10
N SER A 316 1.94 7.85 21.08
CA SER A 316 1.13 6.64 21.08
C SER A 316 -0.37 6.96 21.15
N PRO A 317 -1.26 6.02 20.78
CA PRO A 317 -2.69 6.20 20.99
C PRO A 317 -3.00 6.48 22.47
N GLY A 318 -3.76 7.54 22.75
CA GLY A 318 -4.02 8.00 24.11
C GLY A 318 -4.48 9.45 24.21
N ALA A 319 -4.87 9.86 25.40
CA ALA A 319 -5.21 11.25 25.73
C ALA A 319 -3.97 12.04 26.15
N TYR A 320 -3.90 13.30 25.73
CA TYR A 320 -2.78 14.20 26.01
C TYR A 320 -3.27 15.60 26.32
N THR A 321 -2.47 16.31 27.11
CA THR A 321 -2.73 17.70 27.51
C THR A 321 -1.52 18.56 27.20
N ALA A 322 -1.71 19.59 26.37
CA ALA A 322 -0.72 20.63 26.15
C ALA A 322 -1.02 21.83 27.04
N VAL A 323 -0.01 22.31 27.75
CA VAL A 323 -0.13 23.43 28.70
C VAL A 323 0.80 24.54 28.24
N LEU A 324 0.23 25.71 27.96
CA LEU A 324 0.98 26.90 27.55
C LEU A 324 0.99 27.91 28.68
N ARG A 325 2.21 28.34 29.03
CA ARG A 325 2.52 29.33 30.06
C ARG A 325 3.36 30.45 29.45
N SER A 326 3.57 31.52 30.22
CA SER A 326 4.61 32.50 29.90
C SER A 326 5.82 32.32 30.81
N ALA A 327 7.01 32.08 30.23
CA ALA A 327 8.25 31.86 30.96
C ALA A 327 8.67 33.07 31.80
N ASN A 328 8.37 34.28 31.33
CA ASN A 328 8.64 35.54 32.04
C ASN A 328 7.52 35.95 33.01
N ALA A 329 6.56 35.06 33.31
CA ALA A 329 5.40 35.32 34.16
C ALA A 329 4.54 36.53 33.72
N SER A 330 4.46 36.78 32.40
CA SER A 330 3.53 37.78 31.84
C SER A 330 2.13 37.20 31.63
N ASN A 331 1.11 38.07 31.79
CA ASN A 331 -0.26 37.76 31.39
C ASN A 331 -0.46 38.16 29.92
N GLY A 332 -1.23 37.38 29.18
CA GLY A 332 -1.61 37.74 27.83
C GLY A 332 -2.22 36.63 27.00
N VAL A 333 -2.54 36.94 25.75
CA VAL A 333 -3.08 35.97 24.80
C VAL A 333 -1.97 35.05 24.30
N GLY A 334 -2.20 33.74 24.39
CA GLY A 334 -1.37 32.70 23.81
C GLY A 334 -2.19 31.75 22.93
N LEU A 335 -1.51 30.97 22.10
CA LEU A 335 -2.13 30.00 21.22
C LEU A 335 -1.38 28.67 21.26
N ILE A 336 -2.12 27.58 21.47
CA ILE A 336 -1.63 26.24 21.21
C ILE A 336 -2.12 25.77 19.84
N GLU A 337 -1.20 25.25 19.04
CA GLU A 337 -1.52 24.56 17.80
C GLU A 337 -0.92 23.17 17.79
N ARG A 338 -1.70 22.20 17.31
CA ARG A 338 -1.19 20.87 16.96
C ARG A 338 -1.35 20.63 15.46
N THR A 339 -0.30 20.11 14.83
CA THR A 339 -0.33 19.65 13.43
C THR A 339 0.29 18.27 13.27
N ASN A 340 -0.27 17.48 12.35
CA ASN A 340 0.24 16.16 11.98
C ASN A 340 1.18 16.20 10.75
N ARG A 341 1.76 17.37 10.41
CA ARG A 341 2.70 17.45 9.29
C ARG A 341 3.94 16.58 9.56
N ALA A 342 4.14 15.60 8.67
CA ALA A 342 5.32 14.74 8.70
C ALA A 342 6.59 15.56 8.44
N ILE A 343 7.70 15.12 9.04
CA ILE A 343 9.04 15.61 8.71
C ILE A 343 9.27 15.35 7.22
N LEU A 344 9.51 16.39 6.41
CA LEU A 344 9.92 16.25 5.00
C LEU A 344 11.40 15.82 4.90
N ALA A 345 11.86 14.93 5.77
CA ALA A 345 13.20 14.39 5.73
C ALA A 345 13.21 13.18 4.80
N GLY A 346 13.65 13.38 3.55
CA GLY A 346 14.41 12.42 2.72
C GLY A 346 13.89 11.00 2.51
N LYS A 347 12.76 10.60 3.09
CA LYS A 347 12.10 9.33 2.81
C LYS A 347 11.37 9.54 1.50
N ARG A 348 11.85 8.81 0.48
CA ARG A 348 11.24 8.60 -0.84
C ARG A 348 9.77 8.99 -0.80
N ARG A 349 9.33 9.83 -1.76
CA ARG A 349 7.90 9.93 -2.11
C ARG A 349 7.37 8.49 -2.25
N LYS A 350 6.83 7.91 -1.17
CA LYS A 350 5.97 6.74 -1.24
C LYS A 350 4.81 7.31 -2.03
N HIS A 351 4.82 6.98 -3.32
CA HIS A 351 3.77 7.34 -4.25
C HIS A 351 2.44 7.04 -3.56
N LEU A 352 1.45 7.91 -3.71
CA LEU A 352 0.11 7.64 -3.20
C LEU A 352 -0.33 6.27 -3.75
N TYR A 353 -0.17 5.23 -2.95
CA TYR A 353 -0.70 3.92 -3.25
C TYR A 353 -2.21 4.01 -3.00
N PRO A 354 -3.04 3.51 -3.91
CA PRO A 354 -4.47 3.42 -3.67
C PRO A 354 -4.70 2.53 -2.43
N ARG A 355 -5.43 3.08 -1.44
CA ARG A 355 -5.83 2.35 -0.24
C ARG A 355 -7.16 1.67 -0.48
N VAL A 356 -7.22 0.36 -0.25
CA VAL A 356 -8.45 -0.42 -0.42
C VAL A 356 -8.85 -1.08 0.89
N CYS A 357 -10.14 -1.21 1.16
CA CYS A 357 -10.68 -2.06 2.22
C CYS A 357 -11.33 -3.29 1.57
N ALA A 358 -11.26 -4.42 2.27
CA ALA A 358 -12.04 -5.61 1.99
C ALA A 358 -13.21 -5.65 2.99
N ASP A 359 -14.43 -5.38 2.53
CA ASP A 359 -15.63 -5.37 3.39
C ASP A 359 -16.43 -6.67 3.24
N ARG A 360 -17.09 -7.12 4.31
CA ARG A 360 -18.01 -8.27 4.27
C ARG A 360 -19.35 -7.80 3.71
N ARG A 361 -19.88 -8.51 2.71
CA ARG A 361 -21.32 -8.47 2.43
C ARG A 361 -22.03 -9.55 3.24
#